data_AF-A0AAW0P3Z4-F1
#
_entry.id   AF-A0AAW0P3Z4-F1
#
_cell.length_a   1.000
_cell.length_b   1.000
_cell.length_c   1.000
_cell.angle_alpha   90.00
_cell.angle_beta   90.00
_cell.angle_gamma   90.00
#
_symmetry.space_group_name_H-M   'P 1'
#
loop_
_entity.id
_entity.type
_entity.pdbx_description
1 polymer ?
#
loop_
_entity_poly.entity_id
_entity_poly.type
_entity_poly.pdbx_seq_one_letter_code
_entity_poly.pdbx_strand_id
1 'polypeptide(L)'
;MHEGVMAPLSWLVLSGLLVLLCLTAPGHAGTLRDEEISGGPANPFQSGDESRSLVQHYIDSILNKEAAGVGRPEIISWEQEVFFLVRVHDYDHSGFLDGLEMIKLLLDYNAFHRPSVVYQYNEVVSLVDVLLQTQDLNHDGLFSPSELLSPPLLQKQSTQNEVKVQMETQPQPGERTAQDSPVDGQHEPQEALL
;
A
#
# COMPACT_ATOMS: atom_id res chain seq x y z
N MET A 1 -0.86 34.55 65.43
CA MET A 1 -0.71 33.11 65.74
C MET A 1 -0.81 32.35 64.43
N HIS A 2 0.02 31.33 64.25
CA HIS A 2 0.06 30.41 63.11
C HIS A 2 0.01 30.99 61.68
N GLU A 3 1.20 31.04 61.08
CA GLU A 3 1.34 30.88 59.63
C GLU A 3 1.02 29.42 59.20
N GLY A 4 0.80 29.20 57.91
CA GLY A 4 0.34 27.92 57.36
C GLY A 4 0.79 27.66 55.92
N VAL A 5 2.07 27.87 55.62
CA VAL A 5 2.65 27.48 54.32
C VAL A 5 2.82 25.96 54.28
N MET A 6 2.21 25.30 53.29
CA MET A 6 2.45 23.90 52.94
C MET A 6 2.68 23.80 51.42
N ALA A 7 3.68 23.02 51.01
CA ALA A 7 4.30 23.14 49.69
C ALA A 7 3.78 22.14 48.64
N PRO A 8 3.87 22.47 47.33
CA PRO A 8 3.51 21.56 46.24
C PRO A 8 4.64 20.57 45.93
N LEU A 9 4.64 19.39 46.56
CA LEU A 9 5.55 18.28 46.24
C LEU A 9 4.79 16.99 45.90
N SER A 10 4.16 16.93 44.72
CA SER A 10 3.62 15.69 44.15
C SER A 10 3.55 15.74 42.62
N TRP A 11 4.70 15.63 41.95
CA TRP A 11 4.77 15.46 40.49
C TRP A 11 5.95 14.59 40.02
N LEU A 12 7.09 14.61 40.72
CA LEU A 12 8.33 13.98 40.25
C LEU A 12 8.45 12.45 40.50
N VAL A 13 7.48 11.80 41.15
CA VAL A 13 7.58 10.37 41.53
C VAL A 13 7.06 9.42 40.44
N LEU A 14 6.15 9.88 39.56
CA LEU A 14 5.56 9.04 38.51
C LEU A 14 6.48 8.81 37.30
N SER A 15 7.56 9.59 37.14
CA SER A 15 8.47 9.47 35.99
C SER A 15 9.46 8.29 36.09
N GLY A 16 9.56 7.61 37.23
CA GLY A 16 10.63 6.63 37.50
C GLY A 16 10.35 5.18 37.09
N LEU A 17 9.09 4.80 36.85
CA LEU A 17 8.70 3.38 36.81
C LEU A 17 8.87 2.70 35.44
N LEU A 18 8.91 3.46 34.35
CA LEU A 18 8.85 2.90 32.98
C LEU A 18 10.17 2.27 32.49
N VAL A 19 11.28 2.45 33.22
CA VAL A 19 12.64 2.02 32.79
C VAL A 19 12.89 0.52 33.04
N LEU A 20 11.98 -0.21 33.71
CA LEU A 20 12.24 -1.55 34.25
C LEU A 20 11.48 -2.71 33.56
N LEU A 21 11.31 -2.66 32.23
CA LEU A 21 10.79 -3.80 31.44
C LEU A 21 11.76 -4.34 30.36
N CYS A 22 12.93 -3.74 30.15
CA CYS A 22 13.82 -4.05 29.02
C CYS A 22 14.71 -5.31 29.20
N LEU A 23 14.24 -6.38 29.85
CA LEU A 23 15.12 -7.53 30.17
C LEU A 23 14.47 -8.93 30.11
N THR A 24 14.12 -9.39 28.89
CA THR A 24 14.01 -10.83 28.59
C THR A 24 14.67 -11.17 27.26
N ALA A 25 15.73 -11.97 27.32
CA ALA A 25 16.35 -12.72 26.21
C ALA A 25 16.29 -14.22 26.60
N PRO A 26 16.26 -15.20 25.68
CA PRO A 26 17.17 -15.32 24.54
C PRO A 26 16.49 -15.55 23.19
N GLY A 27 17.28 -15.61 22.12
CA GLY A 27 16.77 -15.75 20.75
C GLY A 27 16.36 -17.17 20.33
N HIS A 28 15.59 -17.24 19.26
CA HIS A 28 15.46 -18.41 18.41
C HIS A 28 15.73 -18.00 16.96
N ALA A 29 16.80 -18.53 16.37
CA ALA A 29 17.03 -18.43 14.93
C ALA A 29 16.20 -19.51 14.25
N GLY A 30 14.96 -19.16 13.87
CA GLY A 30 14.01 -20.10 13.30
C GLY A 30 13.18 -19.44 12.21
N THR A 31 13.59 -19.65 10.96
CA THR A 31 12.80 -19.51 9.71
C THR A 31 11.72 -18.42 9.69
N LEU A 32 11.98 -17.32 8.98
CA LEU A 32 10.91 -16.51 8.39
C LEU A 32 10.05 -17.43 7.51
N ARG A 33 8.90 -17.83 8.03
CA ARG A 33 7.76 -18.22 7.22
C ARG A 33 6.94 -16.96 7.05
N ASP A 34 6.58 -16.62 5.82
CA ASP A 34 5.57 -15.60 5.58
C ASP A 34 4.28 -16.08 6.26
N GLU A 35 3.91 -15.41 7.37
CA GLU A 35 2.71 -15.75 8.13
C GLU A 35 1.50 -15.12 7.44
N GLU A 36 1.15 -15.71 6.30
CA GLU A 36 -0.05 -15.41 5.50
C GLU A 36 -1.30 -15.91 6.23
N ILE A 37 -1.53 -15.38 7.42
CA ILE A 37 -2.74 -15.56 8.23
C ILE A 37 -3.33 -14.17 8.47
N SER A 38 -3.66 -13.49 7.36
CA SER A 38 -4.45 -12.26 7.43
C SER A 38 -5.83 -12.61 8.01
N GLY A 39 -6.00 -12.35 9.31
CA GLY A 39 -7.23 -12.65 10.03
C GLY A 39 -8.38 -11.68 9.74
N GLY A 40 -8.10 -10.57 9.03
CA GLY A 40 -9.07 -9.53 8.68
C GLY A 40 -9.96 -9.90 7.48
N PRO A 41 -10.82 -8.96 7.03
CA PRO A 41 -11.63 -9.15 5.84
C PRO A 41 -10.76 -9.21 4.57
N ALA A 42 -11.16 -10.06 3.63
CA ALA A 42 -10.50 -10.22 2.33
C ALA A 42 -10.94 -9.12 1.35
N ASN A 43 -10.00 -8.64 0.53
CA ASN A 43 -10.27 -7.72 -0.59
C ASN A 43 -10.56 -8.54 -1.87
N PRO A 44 -11.74 -8.42 -2.50
CA PRO A 44 -12.04 -9.09 -3.77
C PRO A 44 -11.17 -8.58 -4.94
N PHE A 45 -10.64 -7.36 -4.86
CA PHE A 45 -9.80 -6.74 -5.89
C PHE A 45 -8.30 -7.00 -5.71
N GLN A 46 -7.91 -7.88 -4.79
CA GLN A 46 -6.51 -8.28 -4.62
C GLN A 46 -6.04 -9.20 -5.77
N SER A 47 -4.81 -9.02 -6.24
CA SER A 47 -4.25 -9.86 -7.31
C SER A 47 -4.01 -11.30 -6.85
N GLY A 48 -4.58 -12.27 -7.57
CA GLY A 48 -4.34 -13.71 -7.36
C GLY A 48 -5.41 -14.57 -8.02
N ASP A 49 -5.04 -15.73 -8.56
CA ASP A 49 -5.98 -16.63 -9.25
C ASP A 49 -7.05 -17.20 -8.30
N GLU A 50 -6.69 -17.45 -7.04
CA GLU A 50 -7.64 -17.86 -6.00
C GLU A 50 -8.63 -16.76 -5.62
N SER A 51 -8.16 -15.52 -5.48
CA SER A 51 -8.99 -14.32 -5.27
C SER A 51 -10.03 -14.18 -6.38
N ARG A 52 -9.60 -14.31 -7.64
CA ARG A 52 -10.49 -14.25 -8.80
C ARG A 52 -11.49 -15.41 -8.81
N SER A 53 -11.07 -16.62 -8.46
CA SER A 53 -11.99 -17.76 -8.34
C SER A 53 -13.06 -17.53 -7.27
N LEU A 54 -12.70 -16.92 -6.14
CA LEU A 54 -13.67 -16.56 -5.08
C LEU A 54 -14.64 -15.46 -5.54
N VAL A 55 -14.17 -14.45 -6.26
CA VAL A 55 -15.01 -13.42 -6.89
C VAL A 55 -15.97 -14.04 -7.91
N GLN A 56 -15.50 -14.94 -8.78
CA GLN A 56 -16.36 -15.60 -9.76
C GLN A 56 -17.47 -16.43 -9.07
N HIS A 57 -17.16 -17.18 -8.01
CA HIS A 57 -18.17 -17.89 -7.22
C HIS A 57 -19.16 -16.95 -6.51
N TYR A 58 -18.70 -15.78 -6.06
CA TYR A 58 -19.55 -14.76 -5.44
C TYR A 58 -20.52 -14.12 -6.44
N ILE A 59 -20.02 -13.76 -7.63
CA ILE A 59 -20.81 -13.29 -8.78
C ILE A 59 -21.86 -14.34 -9.18
N ASP A 60 -21.47 -15.61 -9.30
CA ASP A 60 -22.40 -16.71 -9.53
C ASP A 60 -23.48 -16.81 -8.43
N SER A 61 -23.13 -16.52 -7.17
CA SER A 61 -24.10 -16.49 -6.07
C SER A 61 -25.11 -15.34 -6.18
N ILE A 62 -24.73 -14.21 -6.78
CA ILE A 62 -25.63 -13.06 -7.04
C ILE A 62 -26.53 -13.39 -8.23
N LEU A 63 -25.93 -13.83 -9.35
CA LEU A 63 -26.65 -14.23 -10.55
C LEU A 63 -27.68 -15.34 -10.27
N ASN A 64 -27.37 -16.31 -9.42
CA ASN A 64 -28.32 -17.38 -9.04
C ASN A 64 -29.46 -16.90 -8.12
N LYS A 65 -29.35 -15.73 -7.47
CA LYS A 65 -30.44 -15.09 -6.69
C LYS A 65 -31.34 -14.24 -7.60
N GLU A 66 -30.75 -13.53 -8.56
CA GLU A 66 -31.44 -12.54 -9.40
C GLU A 66 -32.02 -13.13 -10.69
N ALA A 67 -31.29 -14.05 -11.35
CA ALA A 67 -31.64 -14.58 -12.68
C ALA A 67 -32.75 -15.65 -12.65
N ALA A 68 -33.68 -15.60 -11.70
CA ALA A 68 -34.80 -16.53 -11.51
C ALA A 68 -35.90 -16.43 -12.60
N GLY A 69 -35.56 -15.96 -13.81
CA GLY A 69 -36.50 -15.78 -14.92
C GLY A 69 -35.93 -15.11 -16.19
N VAL A 70 -34.68 -14.63 -16.19
CA VAL A 70 -34.02 -13.98 -17.35
C VAL A 70 -32.65 -14.63 -17.56
N GLY A 71 -32.20 -14.71 -18.82
CA GLY A 71 -30.94 -15.37 -19.19
C GLY A 71 -29.72 -14.80 -18.46
N ARG A 72 -28.99 -15.69 -17.77
CA ARG A 72 -27.76 -15.35 -17.04
C ARG A 72 -26.71 -14.74 -18.00
N PRO A 73 -26.15 -13.55 -17.71
CA PRO A 73 -25.03 -13.01 -18.48
C PRO A 73 -23.78 -13.87 -18.31
N GLU A 74 -23.03 -14.05 -19.39
CA GLU A 74 -21.76 -14.78 -19.40
C GLU A 74 -20.62 -13.80 -19.08
N ILE A 75 -19.98 -14.00 -17.93
CA ILE A 75 -18.90 -13.15 -17.39
C ILE A 75 -17.61 -13.97 -17.43
N ILE A 76 -16.64 -13.53 -18.23
CA ILE A 76 -15.45 -14.32 -18.60
C ILE A 76 -14.11 -13.58 -18.42
N SER A 77 -14.09 -12.24 -18.42
CA SER A 77 -12.88 -11.45 -18.15
C SER A 77 -12.95 -10.75 -16.79
N TRP A 78 -11.77 -10.51 -16.18
CA TRP A 78 -11.64 -9.78 -14.92
C TRP A 78 -12.27 -8.37 -15.02
N GLU A 79 -12.21 -7.73 -16.18
CA GLU A 79 -12.90 -6.46 -16.43
C GLU A 79 -14.41 -6.60 -16.28
N GLN A 80 -15.01 -7.64 -16.86
CA GLN A 80 -16.45 -7.91 -16.74
C GLN A 80 -16.85 -8.27 -15.29
N GLU A 81 -15.98 -8.96 -14.55
CA GLU A 81 -16.18 -9.27 -13.13
C GLU A 81 -16.22 -7.98 -12.29
N VAL A 82 -15.25 -7.08 -12.48
CA VAL A 82 -15.22 -5.77 -11.80
C VAL A 82 -16.39 -4.88 -12.23
N PHE A 83 -16.68 -4.75 -13.54
CA PHE A 83 -17.82 -3.95 -14.02
C PHE A 83 -19.17 -4.49 -13.53
N PHE A 84 -19.31 -5.81 -13.36
CA PHE A 84 -20.50 -6.40 -12.75
C PHE A 84 -20.58 -6.07 -11.26
N LEU A 85 -19.49 -6.26 -10.50
CA LEU A 85 -19.43 -5.95 -9.07
C LEU A 85 -19.75 -4.48 -8.78
N VAL A 86 -19.19 -3.54 -9.55
CA VAL A 86 -19.54 -2.12 -9.46
C VAL A 86 -21.05 -1.95 -9.70
N ARG A 87 -21.58 -2.42 -10.83
CA ARG A 87 -23.01 -2.25 -11.19
C ARG A 87 -24.02 -2.80 -10.18
N VAL A 88 -23.69 -3.81 -9.37
CA VAL A 88 -24.63 -4.38 -8.37
C VAL A 88 -24.47 -3.80 -6.96
N HIS A 89 -23.46 -2.97 -6.72
CA HIS A 89 -23.26 -2.23 -5.45
C HIS A 89 -23.31 -0.69 -5.60
N ASP A 90 -23.25 -0.18 -6.84
CA ASP A 90 -23.52 1.20 -7.28
C ASP A 90 -25.02 1.52 -7.12
N TYR A 91 -25.40 1.97 -5.91
CA TYR A 91 -26.77 2.24 -5.50
C TYR A 91 -27.26 3.63 -5.93
N ASP A 92 -26.36 4.59 -6.19
CA ASP A 92 -26.70 5.92 -6.70
C ASP A 92 -26.68 6.02 -8.24
N HIS A 93 -26.11 5.00 -8.91
CA HIS A 93 -25.94 4.86 -10.36
C HIS A 93 -24.95 5.85 -10.99
N SER A 94 -23.93 6.24 -10.22
CA SER A 94 -22.79 7.05 -10.66
C SER A 94 -21.84 6.30 -11.61
N GLY A 95 -21.77 4.96 -11.53
CA GLY A 95 -20.80 4.12 -12.23
C GLY A 95 -19.45 3.98 -11.52
N PHE A 96 -19.36 4.43 -10.27
CA PHE A 96 -18.23 4.28 -9.35
C PHE A 96 -18.68 3.47 -8.13
N LEU A 97 -17.85 3.35 -7.09
CA LEU A 97 -18.30 2.95 -5.75
C LEU A 97 -17.82 3.97 -4.73
N ASP A 98 -18.72 4.47 -3.87
CA ASP A 98 -18.34 5.25 -2.70
C ASP A 98 -17.81 4.36 -1.54
N GLY A 99 -17.34 4.97 -0.46
CA GLY A 99 -16.84 4.23 0.70
C GLY A 99 -17.89 3.37 1.42
N LEU A 100 -19.18 3.73 1.39
CA LEU A 100 -20.28 2.97 1.98
C LEU A 100 -20.68 1.78 1.09
N GLU A 101 -20.69 1.98 -0.22
CA GLU A 101 -20.92 0.95 -1.23
C GLU A 101 -19.78 -0.09 -1.22
N MET A 102 -18.53 0.36 -1.09
CA MET A 102 -17.38 -0.52 -0.87
C MET A 102 -17.50 -1.29 0.45
N ILE A 103 -17.89 -0.65 1.56
CA ILE A 103 -18.17 -1.35 2.83
C ILE A 103 -19.24 -2.43 2.64
N LYS A 104 -20.32 -2.13 1.89
CA LYS A 104 -21.43 -3.06 1.65
C LYS A 104 -21.01 -4.25 0.77
N LEU A 105 -20.25 -3.99 -0.29
CA LEU A 105 -19.65 -5.01 -1.16
C LEU A 105 -18.74 -5.93 -0.36
N LEU A 106 -17.84 -5.37 0.47
CA LEU A 106 -16.91 -6.12 1.30
C LEU A 106 -17.62 -6.96 2.36
N LEU A 107 -18.68 -6.45 3.00
CA LEU A 107 -19.50 -7.20 3.96
C LEU A 107 -20.16 -8.42 3.30
N ASP A 108 -20.82 -8.23 2.16
CA ASP A 108 -21.51 -9.30 1.44
C ASP A 108 -20.51 -10.35 0.89
N TYR A 109 -19.40 -9.89 0.31
CA TYR A 109 -18.34 -10.75 -0.22
C TYR A 109 -17.69 -11.60 0.89
N ASN A 110 -17.37 -10.99 2.03
CA ASN A 110 -16.76 -11.73 3.15
C ASN A 110 -17.75 -12.67 3.83
N ALA A 111 -19.03 -12.30 3.96
CA ALA A 111 -20.08 -13.19 4.44
C ALA A 111 -20.31 -14.40 3.50
N PHE A 112 -20.10 -14.23 2.19
CA PHE A 112 -20.11 -15.35 1.23
C PHE A 112 -18.84 -16.21 1.30
N HIS A 113 -17.66 -15.58 1.33
CA HIS A 113 -16.37 -16.27 1.32
C HIS A 113 -16.10 -17.04 2.62
N ARG A 114 -16.44 -16.45 3.79
CA ARG A 114 -16.15 -16.99 5.13
C ARG A 114 -17.39 -16.90 6.04
N PRO A 115 -18.50 -17.62 5.75
CA PRO A 115 -19.76 -17.52 6.49
C PRO A 115 -19.68 -17.90 7.98
N SER A 116 -18.59 -18.57 8.40
CA SER A 116 -18.30 -18.89 9.81
C SER A 116 -17.54 -17.77 10.55
N VAL A 117 -17.19 -16.67 9.87
CA VAL A 117 -16.47 -15.52 10.42
C VAL A 117 -17.37 -14.29 10.33
N VAL A 118 -17.64 -13.66 11.47
CA VAL A 118 -18.34 -12.37 11.52
C VAL A 118 -17.29 -11.30 11.74
N TYR A 119 -16.99 -10.54 10.69
CA TYR A 119 -16.16 -9.35 10.77
C TYR A 119 -16.94 -8.20 11.42
N GLN A 120 -16.28 -7.47 12.32
CA GLN A 120 -16.85 -6.29 12.93
C GLN A 120 -16.86 -5.13 11.92
N TYR A 121 -17.88 -4.28 11.97
CA TYR A 121 -18.04 -3.16 11.01
C TYR A 121 -16.78 -2.28 10.92
N ASN A 122 -16.10 -2.03 12.03
CA ASN A 122 -14.86 -1.24 12.05
C ASN A 122 -13.67 -1.93 11.36
N GLU A 123 -13.63 -3.26 11.27
CA GLU A 123 -12.58 -3.97 10.52
C GLU A 123 -12.76 -3.78 9.01
N VAL A 124 -14.02 -3.76 8.54
CA VAL A 124 -14.35 -3.49 7.14
C VAL A 124 -14.11 -2.00 6.80
N VAL A 125 -14.46 -1.07 7.69
CA VAL A 125 -14.10 0.35 7.55
C VAL A 125 -12.59 0.52 7.43
N SER A 126 -11.80 -0.11 8.32
CA SER A 126 -10.34 -0.03 8.24
C SER A 126 -9.74 -0.66 6.98
N LEU A 127 -10.42 -1.63 6.36
CA LEU A 127 -10.04 -2.09 5.02
C LEU A 127 -10.34 -1.02 3.97
N VAL A 128 -11.52 -0.40 3.96
CA VAL A 128 -11.85 0.69 3.01
C VAL A 128 -10.93 1.90 3.18
N ASP A 129 -10.56 2.28 4.41
CA ASP A 129 -9.56 3.31 4.67
C ASP A 129 -8.23 2.99 3.96
N VAL A 130 -7.80 1.71 3.95
CA VAL A 130 -6.58 1.26 3.25
C VAL A 130 -6.77 1.22 1.72
N LEU A 131 -7.95 0.85 1.22
CA LEU A 131 -8.25 0.89 -0.22
C LEU A 131 -8.24 2.33 -0.75
N LEU A 132 -8.83 3.29 -0.03
CA LEU A 132 -8.76 4.72 -0.36
C LEU A 132 -7.32 5.30 -0.29
N GLN A 133 -6.40 4.63 0.43
CA GLN A 133 -4.98 5.00 0.47
C GLN A 133 -4.12 4.32 -0.61
N THR A 134 -4.64 3.30 -1.31
CA THR A 134 -3.81 2.42 -2.17
C THR A 134 -4.40 2.06 -3.54
N GLN A 135 -5.70 2.28 -3.77
CA GLN A 135 -6.39 2.07 -5.05
C GLN A 135 -7.11 3.30 -5.57
N ASP A 136 -7.60 4.21 -4.72
CA ASP A 136 -7.99 5.56 -5.18
C ASP A 136 -6.71 6.32 -5.62
N LEU A 137 -6.56 6.53 -6.93
CA LEU A 137 -5.37 7.10 -7.56
C LEU A 137 -5.54 8.60 -7.88
N ASN A 138 -6.76 9.10 -7.88
CA ASN A 138 -7.08 10.50 -8.19
C ASN A 138 -7.35 11.35 -6.92
N HIS A 139 -7.59 10.67 -5.79
CA HIS A 139 -7.93 11.17 -4.46
C HIS A 139 -9.26 11.95 -4.38
N ASP A 140 -10.28 11.50 -5.11
CA ASP A 140 -11.66 12.03 -5.06
C ASP A 140 -12.56 11.31 -4.03
N GLY A 141 -12.13 10.16 -3.48
CA GLY A 141 -12.86 9.39 -2.47
C GLY A 141 -13.81 8.33 -3.03
N LEU A 142 -13.82 8.11 -4.35
CA LEU A 142 -14.56 7.06 -5.03
C LEU A 142 -13.60 6.00 -5.61
N PHE A 143 -14.14 4.84 -5.98
CA PHE A 143 -13.42 3.81 -6.71
C PHE A 143 -13.94 3.71 -8.14
N SER A 144 -13.14 4.08 -9.14
CA SER A 144 -13.48 3.81 -10.54
C SER A 144 -13.20 2.33 -10.92
N PRO A 145 -13.89 1.78 -11.92
CA PRO A 145 -13.57 0.45 -12.44
C PRO A 145 -12.11 0.29 -12.89
N SER A 146 -11.44 1.36 -13.37
CA SER A 146 -10.04 1.31 -13.79
C SER A 146 -9.06 1.20 -12.61
N GLU A 147 -9.43 1.75 -11.46
CA GLU A 147 -8.65 1.66 -10.21
C GLU A 147 -8.83 0.29 -9.55
N LEU A 148 -10.05 -0.25 -9.54
CA LEU A 148 -10.35 -1.60 -9.05
C LEU A 148 -9.75 -2.71 -9.93
N LEU A 149 -9.46 -2.43 -11.20
CA LEU A 149 -8.70 -3.32 -12.08
C LEU A 149 -7.18 -3.27 -11.84
N SER A 150 -6.68 -2.28 -11.10
CA SER A 150 -5.27 -2.09 -10.80
C SER A 150 -4.91 -2.74 -9.45
N PRO A 151 -3.74 -3.41 -9.33
CA PRO A 151 -3.29 -3.94 -8.05
C PRO A 151 -3.11 -2.81 -7.02
N PRO A 152 -3.50 -2.99 -5.74
CA PRO A 152 -3.26 -2.01 -4.70
C PRO A 152 -1.78 -1.60 -4.64
N LEU A 153 -1.52 -0.29 -4.67
CA LEU A 153 -0.18 0.27 -4.52
C LEU A 153 0.24 0.18 -3.04
N LEU A 154 0.63 -1.02 -2.61
CA LEU A 154 1.23 -1.28 -1.30
C LEU A 154 2.61 -0.60 -1.27
N GLN A 155 2.62 0.71 -0.97
CA GLN A 155 3.84 1.49 -0.94
C GLN A 155 4.80 0.94 0.11
N LYS A 156 6.06 0.81 -0.32
CA LYS A 156 7.18 0.30 0.46
C LYS A 156 7.57 1.28 1.57
N GLN A 157 6.77 1.38 2.64
CA GLN A 157 7.05 2.21 3.81
C GLN A 157 8.16 1.60 4.70
N SER A 158 9.36 1.52 4.13
CA SER A 158 10.62 1.44 4.85
C SER A 158 11.75 1.94 3.94
N THR A 159 12.64 2.77 4.52
CA THR A 159 13.84 3.35 3.90
C THR A 159 13.64 4.25 2.66
N GLN A 160 12.93 5.37 2.83
CA GLN A 160 13.29 6.63 2.16
C GLN A 160 13.53 7.75 3.20
N ASN A 161 14.53 7.50 4.07
CA ASN A 161 15.09 8.49 5.00
C ASN A 161 16.62 8.58 4.83
N GLU A 162 17.09 8.63 3.58
CA GLU A 162 18.46 9.03 3.26
C GLU A 162 18.46 10.11 2.17
N VAL A 163 18.45 11.37 2.62
CA VAL A 163 18.52 12.54 1.75
C VAL A 163 19.95 12.70 1.24
N LYS A 164 20.30 11.97 0.18
CA LYS A 164 21.53 12.23 -0.57
C LYS A 164 21.25 13.06 -1.82
N VAL A 165 21.08 14.37 -1.61
CA VAL A 165 21.14 15.35 -2.70
C VAL A 165 22.54 15.26 -3.32
N GLN A 166 22.61 14.83 -4.58
CA GLN A 166 23.82 14.90 -5.38
C GLN A 166 23.47 15.63 -6.68
N MET A 167 23.75 16.95 -6.70
CA MET A 167 23.34 17.84 -7.78
C MET A 167 24.02 17.47 -9.09
N GLU A 168 23.20 17.26 -10.13
CA GLU A 168 23.65 17.13 -11.51
C GLU A 168 24.27 18.46 -11.98
N THR A 169 25.58 18.47 -12.23
CA THR A 169 26.28 19.65 -12.77
C THR A 169 26.40 19.52 -14.28
N GLN A 170 25.52 20.21 -15.00
CA GLN A 170 25.53 20.26 -16.46
C GLN A 170 26.72 21.11 -16.98
N PRO A 171 27.45 20.68 -18.03
CA PRO A 171 28.65 21.38 -18.52
C PRO A 171 28.34 22.49 -19.54
N GLN A 172 29.13 23.57 -19.55
CA GLN A 172 29.24 24.60 -20.61
C GLN A 172 30.70 25.14 -20.69
N PRO A 173 31.14 25.80 -21.80
CA PRO A 173 32.56 25.84 -22.20
C PRO A 173 33.24 27.24 -22.26
N GLY A 174 34.55 27.24 -22.55
CA GLY A 174 35.40 28.43 -22.83
C GLY A 174 36.22 28.90 -21.62
N GLU A 175 37.37 29.58 -21.75
CA GLU A 175 38.18 29.96 -22.93
C GLU A 175 39.70 30.01 -22.54
N ARG A 176 40.58 30.52 -23.41
CA ARG A 176 42.06 30.41 -23.38
C ARG A 176 42.78 31.34 -22.37
N THR A 177 43.99 30.93 -21.96
CA THR A 177 45.29 31.68 -21.95
C THR A 177 46.28 30.84 -21.10
N ALA A 178 47.29 30.12 -21.61
CA ALA A 178 48.47 30.45 -22.43
C ALA A 178 49.69 30.97 -21.61
N GLN A 179 50.88 30.40 -21.87
CA GLN A 179 52.19 30.60 -21.18
C GLN A 179 52.23 29.94 -19.78
N ASP A 180 53.31 29.30 -19.30
CA ASP A 180 54.74 29.39 -19.69
C ASP A 180 55.42 28.00 -19.94
N SER A 181 56.74 27.95 -20.14
CA SER A 181 57.60 26.76 -20.40
C SER A 181 59.03 27.04 -19.86
N PRO A 182 60.12 26.23 -20.05
CA PRO A 182 60.30 24.95 -20.75
C PRO A 182 61.16 23.90 -19.96
N VAL A 183 61.80 22.97 -20.69
CA VAL A 183 62.96 22.11 -20.30
C VAL A 183 62.60 20.87 -19.43
N ASP A 184 63.20 19.67 -19.60
CA ASP A 184 64.25 19.18 -20.52
C ASP A 184 64.02 17.67 -20.87
N GLY A 185 64.75 17.12 -21.85
CA GLY A 185 64.92 15.66 -22.03
C GLY A 185 64.83 15.15 -23.49
N GLN A 186 65.97 14.82 -24.09
CA GLN A 186 66.08 14.31 -25.48
C GLN A 186 66.23 12.77 -25.56
N HIS A 187 65.67 12.16 -26.62
CA HIS A 187 66.26 11.15 -27.55
C HIS A 187 65.22 10.98 -28.70
N GLU A 188 65.53 11.19 -29.99
CA GLU A 188 66.45 10.51 -30.94
C GLU A 188 65.93 9.13 -31.47
N PRO A 189 66.19 8.77 -32.77
CA PRO A 189 65.06 8.68 -33.73
C PRO A 189 65.13 7.50 -34.75
N GLN A 190 64.17 7.45 -35.71
CA GLN A 190 64.18 6.65 -36.98
C GLN A 190 64.15 5.10 -36.80
N GLU A 191 63.87 4.22 -37.77
CA GLU A 191 63.41 4.18 -39.19
C GLU A 191 62.44 2.95 -39.32
N ALA A 192 61.57 2.71 -40.32
CA ALA A 192 61.00 3.47 -41.45
C ALA A 192 59.87 2.62 -42.13
N LEU A 193 59.57 2.90 -43.42
CA LEU A 193 58.98 2.06 -44.49
C LEU A 193 58.62 0.59 -44.17
N LEU A 194 57.45 0.05 -44.55
CA LEU A 194 56.75 0.19 -45.85
C LEU A 194 55.23 -0.02 -45.73
#